data_AF-A0A5S6QJL9-F1
#
_entry.id   AF-A0A5S6QJL9-F1
#
_cell.length_a   1.000
_cell.length_b   1.000
_cell.length_c   1.000
_cell.angle_alpha   90.00
_cell.angle_beta   90.00
_cell.angle_gamma   90.00
#
_symmetry.space_group_name_H-M   'P 1'
#
loop_
_entity.id
_entity.type
_entity.pdbx_description
1 polymer ?
#
loop_
_entity_poly.entity_id
_entity_poly.type
_entity_poly.pdbx_seq_one_letter_code
_entity_poly.pdbx_strand_id
1 'polypeptide(L)'
;MVERVHFWQRFRHDEESVVRFRNALRGLASHCEFGPSLAERLRDQLVIGNNNTTWQQELLRLFPTNDATLQQVEDAVTRLELADVQQMQLQNSARAVNGSAIRRVKEQTWWHVNRVPGCGAHEQKRDTEGFQTKTGAIRTQTAGGRSTMKSNGPHQSSAWGNPQGRSEFVAISR
;
A
#
# COMPACT_ATOMS: atom_id res chain seq x y z
N MET A 1 20.56 -28.56 2.15
CA MET A 1 19.99 -28.08 3.43
C MET A 1 19.89 -26.55 3.49
N VAL A 2 20.95 -25.82 3.11
CA VAL A 2 20.99 -24.34 3.10
C VAL A 2 19.82 -23.71 2.32
N GLU A 3 19.59 -24.14 1.07
CA GLU A 3 18.49 -23.64 0.23
C GLU A 3 17.11 -23.80 0.88
N ARG A 4 16.88 -24.94 1.56
CA ARG A 4 15.62 -25.20 2.26
C ARG A 4 15.43 -24.25 3.44
N VAL A 5 16.50 -23.93 4.17
CA VAL A 5 16.45 -22.95 5.27
C VAL A 5 16.12 -21.56 4.72
N HIS A 6 16.75 -21.15 3.61
CA HIS A 6 16.42 -19.89 2.95
C HIS A 6 14.96 -19.81 2.49
N PHE A 7 14.41 -20.92 1.99
CA PHE A 7 13.00 -21.01 1.64
C PHE A 7 12.09 -20.73 2.85
N TRP A 8 12.32 -21.39 3.99
CA TRP A 8 11.50 -21.21 5.21
C TRP A 8 11.67 -19.84 5.86
N GLN A 9 12.86 -19.24 5.74
CA GLN A 9 13.17 -17.91 6.27
C GLN A 9 12.75 -16.79 5.33
N ARG A 10 12.16 -17.09 4.16
CA ARG A 10 11.75 -16.08 3.23
C ARG A 10 10.40 -15.48 3.64
N PHE A 11 10.46 -14.26 4.18
CA PHE A 11 9.30 -13.45 4.52
C PHE A 11 9.10 -12.33 3.52
N ARG A 12 7.85 -12.01 3.17
CA ARG A 12 7.49 -10.87 2.31
C ARG A 12 7.86 -9.57 3.02
N HIS A 13 8.49 -8.64 2.29
CA HIS A 13 8.67 -7.27 2.77
C HIS A 13 7.41 -6.44 2.52
N ASP A 14 7.14 -5.43 3.36
CA ASP A 14 5.92 -4.63 3.25
C ASP A 14 5.84 -3.87 1.91
N GLU A 15 6.98 -3.42 1.40
CA GLU A 15 7.15 -2.74 0.10
C GLU A 15 7.20 -3.71 -1.10
N GLU A 16 7.21 -5.02 -0.86
CA GLU A 16 7.30 -6.03 -1.93
C GLU A 16 5.90 -6.49 -2.36
N SER A 17 5.62 -6.54 -3.66
CA SER A 17 4.34 -7.09 -4.14
C SER A 17 4.24 -8.60 -3.92
N VAL A 18 3.02 -9.10 -3.75
CA VAL A 18 2.74 -10.54 -3.57
C VAL A 18 3.30 -11.36 -4.73
N VAL A 19 3.17 -10.84 -5.95
CA VAL A 19 3.69 -11.48 -7.16
C VAL A 19 5.22 -11.64 -7.11
N ARG A 20 5.95 -10.61 -6.67
CA ARG A 20 7.41 -10.70 -6.51
C ARG A 20 7.79 -11.71 -5.44
N PHE A 21 7.12 -11.66 -4.29
CA PHE A 21 7.36 -12.58 -3.20
C PHE A 21 7.16 -14.05 -3.64
N ARG A 22 6.03 -14.36 -4.28
CA ARG A 22 5.74 -15.70 -4.82
C ARG A 22 6.80 -16.15 -5.83
N ASN A 23 7.20 -15.27 -6.75
CA ASN A 23 8.20 -15.61 -7.75
C ASN A 23 9.57 -15.88 -7.10
N ALA A 24 9.94 -15.13 -6.06
CA ALA A 24 11.14 -15.38 -5.28
C ALA A 24 11.08 -16.73 -4.55
N LEU A 25 9.94 -17.07 -3.95
CA LEU A 25 9.71 -18.39 -3.33
C LEU A 25 9.87 -19.53 -4.34
N ARG A 26 9.29 -19.40 -5.54
CA ARG A 26 9.44 -20.39 -6.62
C ARG A 26 10.91 -20.53 -7.06
N GLY A 27 11.66 -19.43 -7.11
CA GLY A 27 13.10 -19.44 -7.38
C GLY A 27 13.88 -20.25 -6.34
N LEU A 28 13.68 -19.96 -5.05
CA LEU A 28 14.32 -20.70 -3.96
C LEU A 28 13.93 -22.18 -3.95
N ALA A 29 12.65 -22.46 -4.20
CA ALA A 29 12.11 -23.81 -4.20
C ALA A 29 12.69 -24.70 -5.33
N SER A 30 13.13 -24.10 -6.44
CA SER A 30 13.75 -24.83 -7.55
C SER A 30 15.06 -25.53 -7.15
N HIS A 31 15.77 -25.00 -6.16
CA HIS A 31 17.03 -25.57 -5.63
C HIS A 31 16.82 -26.50 -4.43
N CYS A 32 15.57 -26.65 -3.96
CA CYS A 32 15.26 -27.37 -2.74
C CYS A 32 14.87 -28.84 -2.94
N GLU A 33 14.66 -29.28 -4.19
CA GLU A 33 14.25 -30.65 -4.53
C GLU A 33 13.01 -31.11 -3.75
N PHE A 34 11.93 -30.32 -3.74
CA PHE A 34 10.69 -30.66 -3.02
C PHE A 34 9.82 -31.73 -3.73
N GLY A 35 10.10 -31.99 -5.01
CA GLY A 35 9.37 -32.97 -5.80
C GLY A 35 7.86 -32.69 -5.84
N PRO A 36 6.99 -33.70 -5.60
CA PRO A 36 5.54 -33.55 -5.71
C PRO A 36 4.94 -32.65 -4.63
N SER A 37 5.61 -32.50 -3.49
CA SER A 37 5.15 -31.65 -2.36
C SER A 37 5.43 -30.15 -2.57
N LEU A 38 6.02 -29.75 -3.70
CA LEU A 38 6.37 -28.36 -3.98
C LEU A 38 5.18 -27.40 -3.82
N ALA A 39 4.01 -27.78 -4.34
CA ALA A 39 2.81 -26.94 -4.29
C ALA A 39 2.32 -26.73 -2.85
N GLU A 40 2.34 -27.78 -2.03
CA GLU A 40 1.97 -27.71 -0.61
C GLU A 40 2.94 -26.81 0.17
N ARG A 41 4.25 -26.99 -0.05
CA ARG A 41 5.28 -26.18 0.62
C ARG A 41 5.20 -24.70 0.24
N LEU A 42 4.96 -24.40 -1.03
CA LEU A 42 4.76 -23.03 -1.51
C LEU A 42 3.51 -22.40 -0.90
N ARG A 43 2.42 -23.16 -0.80
CA ARG A 43 1.18 -22.72 -0.19
C ARG A 43 1.39 -22.37 1.28
N ASP A 44 1.99 -23.28 2.05
CA ASP A 44 2.21 -23.08 3.48
C ASP A 44 3.14 -21.88 3.72
N GLN A 45 4.20 -21.75 2.91
CA GLN A 45 5.11 -20.60 2.99
C GLN A 45 4.46 -19.28 2.53
N LEU A 46 3.51 -19.30 1.59
CA LEU A 46 2.77 -18.09 1.20
C LEU A 46 1.88 -17.58 2.33
N VAL A 47 1.28 -18.47 3.12
CA VAL A 47 0.44 -18.10 4.26
C VAL A 47 1.30 -17.62 5.44
N ILE A 48 2.32 -18.39 5.83
CA ILE A 48 3.14 -18.11 7.02
C ILE A 48 4.20 -17.04 6.74
N GLY A 49 4.75 -17.02 5.53
CA GLY A 49 5.79 -16.07 5.12
C GLY A 49 5.26 -14.67 4.79
N ASN A 50 3.95 -14.45 4.85
CA ASN A 50 3.38 -13.13 4.69
C ASN A 50 3.47 -12.34 6.01
N ASN A 51 4.20 -11.23 6.00
CA ASN A 51 4.43 -10.40 7.18
C ASN A 51 3.18 -9.64 7.67
N ASN A 52 2.13 -9.54 6.85
CA ASN A 52 0.90 -8.85 7.24
C ASN A 52 -0.02 -9.77 8.06
N THR A 53 -0.09 -9.53 9.37
CA THR A 53 -0.90 -10.32 10.30
C THR A 53 -2.39 -10.34 9.94
N THR A 54 -2.93 -9.23 9.43
CA THR A 54 -4.34 -9.14 9.01
C THR A 54 -4.60 -10.07 7.83
N TRP A 55 -3.69 -10.10 6.85
CA TRP A 55 -3.82 -10.99 5.70
C TRP A 55 -3.63 -12.45 6.10
N GLN A 56 -2.68 -12.74 6.99
CA GLN A 56 -2.45 -14.08 7.50
C GLN A 56 -3.71 -14.62 8.21
N GLN A 57 -4.33 -13.82 9.09
CA GLN A 57 -5.56 -14.20 9.77
C GLN A 57 -6.70 -14.46 8.79
N GLU A 58 -6.87 -13.60 7.78
CA GLU A 58 -7.91 -13.78 6.78
C GLU A 58 -7.67 -15.03 5.91
N LEU A 59 -6.42 -15.33 5.55
CA LEU A 59 -6.07 -16.56 4.83
C LEU A 59 -6.37 -17.82 5.67
N LEU A 60 -6.02 -17.82 6.95
CA LEU A 60 -6.34 -18.92 7.87
C LEU A 60 -7.86 -19.09 8.07
N ARG A 61 -8.62 -17.99 8.01
CA ARG A 61 -10.09 -18.01 8.06
C ARG A 61 -10.70 -18.60 6.78
N LEU A 62 -10.15 -18.25 5.61
CA LEU A 62 -10.61 -18.73 4.31
C LEU A 62 -10.24 -20.20 4.07
N PHE A 63 -9.09 -20.64 4.59
CA PHE A 63 -8.56 -21.98 4.39
C PHE A 63 -8.29 -22.66 5.75
N PRO A 64 -9.34 -23.11 6.46
CA PRO A 64 -9.19 -23.76 7.76
C PRO A 64 -8.64 -25.19 7.66
N THR A 65 -8.73 -25.82 6.48
CA THR A 65 -8.21 -27.17 6.21
C THR A 65 -7.08 -27.14 5.20
N ASN A 66 -6.28 -28.21 5.18
CA ASN A 66 -5.15 -28.38 4.26
C ASN A 66 -5.57 -28.76 2.83
N ASP A 67 -6.85 -28.70 2.48
CA ASP A 67 -7.38 -29.06 1.17
C ASP A 67 -7.21 -27.95 0.13
N ALA A 68 -6.84 -26.75 0.58
CA ALA A 68 -6.64 -25.61 -0.29
C ALA A 68 -5.48 -25.86 -1.27
N THR A 69 -5.72 -25.62 -2.54
CA THR A 69 -4.69 -25.67 -3.58
C THR A 69 -3.82 -24.42 -3.54
N LEU A 70 -2.58 -24.53 -4.04
CA LEU A 70 -1.68 -23.39 -4.18
C LEU A 70 -2.33 -22.23 -4.94
N GLN A 71 -3.02 -22.53 -6.05
CA GLN A 71 -3.66 -21.51 -6.88
C GLN A 71 -4.76 -20.74 -6.11
N GLN A 72 -5.59 -21.43 -5.34
CA GLN A 72 -6.63 -20.78 -4.54
C GLN A 72 -6.04 -19.81 -3.50
N VAL A 73 -4.93 -20.20 -2.87
CA VAL A 73 -4.22 -19.32 -1.92
C VAL A 73 -3.60 -18.14 -2.65
N GLU A 74 -2.94 -18.35 -3.80
CA GLU A 74 -2.38 -17.27 -4.61
C GLU A 74 -3.44 -16.23 -5.03
N ASP A 75 -4.61 -16.70 -5.47
CA ASP A 75 -5.71 -15.82 -5.84
C ASP A 75 -6.25 -15.07 -4.62
N ALA A 76 -6.35 -15.71 -3.46
CA ALA A 76 -6.78 -15.07 -2.22
C ALA A 76 -5.82 -13.97 -1.77
N VAL A 77 -4.51 -14.24 -1.76
CA VAL A 77 -3.49 -13.25 -1.38
C VAL A 77 -3.50 -12.07 -2.35
N THR A 78 -3.64 -12.34 -3.66
CA THR A 78 -3.73 -11.28 -4.68
C THR A 78 -4.96 -10.39 -4.48
N ARG A 79 -6.11 -10.97 -4.11
CA ARG A 79 -7.31 -10.19 -3.75
C ARG A 79 -7.10 -9.33 -2.51
N LEU A 80 -6.40 -9.84 -1.50
CA LEU A 80 -6.09 -9.08 -0.28
C LEU A 80 -5.15 -7.90 -0.57
N GLU A 81 -4.12 -8.10 -1.40
CA GLU A 81 -3.24 -7.03 -1.87
C GLU A 81 -4.02 -5.95 -2.63
N LEU A 82 -4.88 -6.36 -3.56
CA LEU A 82 -5.71 -5.43 -4.31
C LEU A 82 -6.65 -4.63 -3.39
N ALA A 83 -7.31 -5.30 -2.45
CA ALA A 83 -8.22 -4.66 -1.50
C ALA A 83 -7.48 -3.64 -0.61
N ASP A 84 -6.26 -3.95 -0.17
CA ASP A 84 -5.43 -3.04 0.63
C ASP A 84 -5.00 -1.80 -0.15
N VAL A 85 -4.54 -1.99 -1.40
CA VAL A 85 -4.20 -0.88 -2.30
C VAL A 85 -5.42 0.01 -2.57
N GLN A 86 -6.58 -0.60 -2.85
CA GLN A 86 -7.84 0.13 -3.06
C GLN A 86 -8.26 0.89 -1.80
N GLN A 87 -8.15 0.28 -0.63
CA GLN A 87 -8.45 0.92 0.64
C GLN A 87 -7.57 2.15 0.88
N MET A 88 -6.27 2.06 0.61
CA MET A 88 -5.34 3.20 0.71
C MET A 88 -5.72 4.33 -0.27
N GLN A 89 -6.11 4.01 -1.50
CA GLN A 89 -6.56 5.01 -2.48
C GLN A 89 -7.85 5.72 -2.04
N LEU A 90 -8.81 4.98 -1.48
CA LEU A 90 -10.05 5.54 -0.95
C LEU A 90 -9.79 6.44 0.26
N GLN A 91 -8.90 6.03 1.18
CA GLN A 91 -8.52 6.85 2.34
C GLN A 91 -7.82 8.15 1.91
N ASN A 92 -6.94 8.08 0.91
CA ASN A 92 -6.26 9.25 0.39
C ASN A 92 -7.21 10.22 -0.34
N SER A 93 -8.14 9.69 -1.15
CA SER A 93 -9.14 10.52 -1.84
C SER A 93 -10.14 11.15 -0.86
N ALA A 94 -10.60 10.41 0.16
CA ALA A 94 -11.45 10.95 1.23
C ALA A 94 -10.77 12.11 1.98
N ARG A 95 -9.47 12.00 2.29
CA ARG A 95 -8.69 13.07 2.90
C ARG A 95 -8.58 14.31 2.01
N ALA A 96 -8.37 14.14 0.71
CA ALA A 96 -8.28 15.25 -0.25
C ALA A 96 -9.61 16.02 -0.38
N VAL A 97 -10.75 15.32 -0.37
CA VAL A 97 -12.09 15.94 -0.41
C VAL A 97 -12.35 16.75 0.87
N ASN A 98 -12.01 16.20 2.03
CA ASN A 98 -12.20 16.88 3.32
C ASN A 98 -11.34 18.15 3.45
N GLY A 99 -10.14 18.18 2.85
CA GLY A 99 -9.28 19.37 2.81
C GLY A 99 -9.83 20.51 1.92
N SER A 100 -10.65 20.18 0.92
CA SER A 100 -11.22 21.17 -0.03
C SER A 100 -12.61 21.68 0.38
N ALA A 101 -13.35 20.91 1.18
CA ALA A 101 -14.72 21.26 1.61
C ALA A 101 -14.79 22.26 2.78
N ILE A 102 -13.71 22.49 3.54
CA ILE A 102 -13.68 23.44 4.68
C ILE A 102 -13.19 24.83 4.25
N ARG A 103 -13.79 25.38 3.18
CA ARG A 103 -13.57 26.76 2.72
C ARG A 103 -14.87 27.44 2.27
N ARG A 104 -15.98 27.24 2.99
CA ARG A 104 -17.15 28.11 2.86
C ARG A 104 -17.74 28.42 4.23
N VAL A 105 -18.03 29.71 4.42
CA VAL A 105 -18.67 30.38 5.57
C VAL A 105 -17.72 30.89 6.68
N LYS A 106 -16.98 31.95 6.35
CA LYS A 106 -17.01 33.23 7.09
C LYS A 106 -17.46 34.24 6.03
N GLU A 107 -18.47 35.08 6.17
CA GLU A 107 -18.82 35.97 7.27
C GLU A 107 -20.18 36.62 6.92
N GLN A 108 -20.82 37.29 7.90
CA GLN A 108 -22.01 38.17 7.80
C GLN A 108 -23.38 37.60 8.20
N THR A 109 -23.52 37.28 9.48
CA THR A 109 -24.82 37.33 10.19
C THR A 109 -24.77 38.34 11.33
N TRP A 110 -24.77 39.65 11.01
CA TRP A 110 -24.96 40.73 12.01
C TRP A 110 -25.60 42.00 11.40
N TRP A 111 -26.69 41.88 10.63
CA TRP A 111 -27.62 43.01 10.49
C TRP A 111 -28.97 42.61 11.06
N HIS A 112 -29.20 43.03 12.29
CA HIS A 112 -30.52 43.12 12.88
C HIS A 112 -31.46 43.91 11.94
N VAL A 113 -32.59 43.29 11.62
CA VAL A 113 -33.95 43.84 11.71
C VAL A 113 -34.03 45.36 11.94
N ASN A 114 -34.29 46.12 10.87
CA ASN A 114 -35.27 47.20 10.91
C ASN A 114 -35.73 47.54 9.49
N ARG A 115 -36.96 47.12 9.18
CA ARG A 115 -37.65 47.34 7.92
C ARG A 115 -38.41 48.67 8.02
N VAL A 116 -37.94 49.69 7.32
CA VAL A 116 -38.72 50.92 7.05
C VAL A 116 -39.14 50.88 5.59
N PRO A 117 -40.44 51.01 5.25
CA PRO A 117 -40.90 51.11 3.87
C PRO A 117 -40.95 52.59 3.43
N GLY A 118 -40.36 52.93 2.29
CA GLY A 118 -40.55 54.27 1.74
C GLY A 118 -39.72 54.61 0.50
N CYS A 119 -40.45 54.83 -0.60
CA CYS A 119 -40.13 55.69 -1.74
C CYS A 119 -39.07 55.23 -2.75
N GLY A 120 -39.52 55.11 -4.01
CA GLY A 120 -38.70 54.75 -5.16
C GLY A 120 -38.14 55.95 -5.95
N ALA A 121 -37.30 55.62 -6.92
CA ALA A 121 -36.98 56.34 -8.17
C ALA A 121 -35.87 55.52 -8.86
N HIS A 122 -36.10 54.99 -10.06
CA HIS A 122 -35.78 55.60 -11.36
C HIS A 122 -34.41 55.14 -11.91
N GLU A 123 -34.49 54.24 -12.90
CA GLU A 123 -33.80 54.25 -14.20
C GLU A 123 -32.31 54.62 -14.28
N GLN A 124 -31.48 53.69 -14.79
CA GLN A 124 -30.64 53.97 -15.97
C GLN A 124 -30.05 52.67 -16.53
N LYS A 125 -30.51 52.26 -17.71
CA LYS A 125 -29.78 51.33 -18.60
C LYS A 125 -28.48 51.99 -19.08
N ARG A 126 -27.40 51.21 -19.13
CA ARG A 126 -26.35 51.37 -20.16
C ARG A 126 -25.69 50.01 -20.39
N ASP A 127 -26.03 49.43 -21.54
CA ASP A 127 -25.25 48.42 -22.22
C ASP A 127 -23.94 49.06 -22.74
N THR A 128 -22.82 48.35 -22.66
CA THR A 128 -21.71 48.43 -23.63
C THR A 128 -20.70 47.30 -23.39
N GLU A 129 -20.81 46.34 -24.28
CA GLU A 129 -19.85 45.38 -24.83
C GLU A 129 -18.35 45.49 -24.45
N GLY A 130 -17.79 44.32 -24.10
CA GLY A 130 -16.65 43.72 -24.81
C GLY A 130 -15.23 44.21 -24.53
N PHE A 131 -14.37 43.34 -23.99
CA PHE A 131 -13.08 43.06 -24.62
C PHE A 131 -12.44 41.74 -24.15
N GLN A 132 -11.78 41.09 -25.11
CA GLN A 132 -11.33 39.72 -25.09
C GLN A 132 -10.00 39.50 -24.34
N THR A 133 -9.87 38.24 -23.90
CA THR A 133 -8.69 37.40 -23.66
C THR A 133 -7.30 38.00 -23.95
N LYS A 134 -6.41 37.93 -22.95
CA LYS A 134 -4.97 37.78 -23.18
C LYS A 134 -4.38 36.64 -22.37
N THR A 135 -4.06 35.60 -23.13
CA THR A 135 -3.07 34.55 -22.92
C THR A 135 -1.77 35.12 -22.34
N GLY A 136 -1.34 34.60 -21.20
CA GLY A 136 -0.02 34.82 -20.61
C GLY A 136 0.73 33.49 -20.51
N ALA A 137 1.50 33.18 -21.54
CA ALA A 137 2.47 32.09 -21.52
C ALA A 137 3.67 32.50 -20.63
N ILE A 138 4.01 31.68 -19.64
CA ILE A 138 5.30 31.75 -18.95
C ILE A 138 6.11 30.53 -19.37
N ARG A 139 7.21 30.78 -20.05
CA ARG A 139 8.23 29.80 -20.42
C ARG A 139 9.57 30.34 -19.94
N THR A 140 10.49 29.40 -19.70
CA THR A 140 11.95 29.55 -19.58
C THR A 140 12.48 30.09 -18.23
N GLN A 141 13.56 29.59 -17.64
CA GLN A 141 14.62 28.66 -18.06
C GLN A 141 15.50 28.26 -16.85
N THR A 142 16.08 27.04 -16.93
CA THR A 142 17.50 26.67 -16.69
C THR A 142 18.25 26.97 -15.38
N ALA A 143 18.67 25.90 -14.70
CA ALA A 143 20.03 25.61 -14.21
C ALA A 143 20.02 24.14 -13.71
N GLY A 144 20.90 23.20 -14.07
CA GLY A 144 22.35 23.30 -14.16
C GLY A 144 22.95 22.65 -12.89
N GLY A 145 23.31 21.36 -12.94
CA GLY A 145 23.86 20.67 -11.76
C GLY A 145 24.22 19.21 -11.97
N ARG A 146 25.28 18.97 -12.75
CA ARG A 146 26.00 17.68 -12.86
C ARG A 146 26.88 17.52 -11.61
N SER A 147 26.72 16.44 -10.85
CA SER A 147 27.76 16.00 -9.92
C SER A 147 27.86 14.48 -9.87
N THR A 148 29.12 14.05 -9.81
CA THR A 148 29.69 12.76 -10.13
C THR A 148 30.07 11.99 -8.86
N MET A 149 30.03 10.66 -8.98
CA MET A 149 30.86 9.67 -8.27
C MET A 149 30.73 9.57 -6.73
N LYS A 150 30.34 8.38 -6.25
CA LYS A 150 31.29 7.41 -5.69
C LYS A 150 30.61 6.11 -5.28
N SER A 151 31.16 5.03 -5.81
CA SER A 151 31.14 3.66 -5.30
C SER A 151 31.48 3.60 -3.81
N ASN A 152 30.86 2.67 -3.07
CA ASN A 152 31.52 1.78 -2.10
C ASN A 152 30.47 0.81 -1.50
N GLY A 153 30.61 -0.48 -1.79
CA GLY A 153 30.33 -1.53 -0.82
C GLY A 153 31.68 -2.12 -0.36
N PRO A 154 31.70 -3.24 0.38
CA PRO A 154 30.81 -3.66 1.46
C PRO A 154 31.58 -3.70 2.80
N HIS A 155 30.90 -3.67 3.94
CA HIS A 155 31.51 -4.12 5.19
C HIS A 155 30.58 -5.08 5.93
N GLN A 156 31.11 -6.29 6.11
CA GLN A 156 30.56 -7.38 6.87
C GLN A 156 30.52 -7.00 8.35
N SER A 157 29.49 -7.44 9.07
CA SER A 157 29.62 -7.76 10.50
C SER A 157 28.60 -8.81 10.89
N SER A 158 29.14 -10.01 11.02
CA SER A 158 28.62 -11.18 11.71
C SER A 158 28.31 -10.85 13.17
N ALA A 159 27.13 -11.23 13.65
CA ALA A 159 26.91 -11.49 15.08
C ALA A 159 25.71 -12.43 15.23
N TRP A 160 25.98 -13.72 15.07
CA TRP A 160 25.12 -14.80 15.56
C TRP A 160 25.23 -14.84 17.08
N GLY A 161 24.21 -14.35 17.77
CA GLY A 161 23.98 -14.61 19.19
C GLY A 161 23.03 -15.78 19.35
N ASN A 162 23.57 -16.97 19.59
CA ASN A 162 22.83 -18.13 20.07
C ASN A 162 22.98 -18.17 21.61
N PRO A 163 21.93 -18.51 22.35
CA PRO A 163 22.15 -19.51 23.40
C PRO A 163 21.06 -20.59 23.44
N GLN A 164 21.56 -21.81 23.67
CA GLN A 164 20.87 -23.05 23.99
C GLN A 164 19.66 -22.94 24.95
N GLY A 165 18.69 -23.82 24.69
CA GLY A 165 17.76 -24.44 25.64
C GLY A 165 16.65 -25.15 24.85
N ARG A 166 16.75 -26.41 24.44
CA ARG A 166 16.83 -27.68 25.20
C ARG A 166 15.68 -27.85 26.21
N SER A 167 14.60 -28.52 25.79
CA SER A 167 13.74 -29.44 26.56
C SER A 167 12.60 -29.91 25.61
N GLU A 168 12.72 -31.06 24.95
CA GLU A 168 12.20 -32.39 25.35
C GLU A 168 10.71 -32.61 25.03
N PHE A 169 10.46 -33.77 24.37
CA PHE A 169 9.34 -34.72 24.48
C PHE A 169 7.96 -34.17 24.88
N VAL A 170 6.87 -34.56 24.20
CA VAL A 170 6.19 -35.83 24.47
C VAL A 170 5.34 -36.23 23.26
N ALA A 171 5.49 -37.50 22.85
CA ALA A 171 4.56 -38.22 21.98
C ALA A 171 3.26 -38.54 22.73
N ILE A 172 2.11 -38.31 22.11
CA ILE A 172 0.85 -38.95 22.53
C ILE A 172 0.25 -39.61 21.30
N SER A 173 0.44 -40.93 21.23
CA SER A 173 -0.42 -41.85 20.50
C SER A 173 -1.66 -42.12 21.35
N ARG A 174 -2.84 -42.10 20.73
CA ARG A 174 -3.93 -43.04 20.98
C ARG A 174 -4.93 -43.01 19.84
#